data_AF-A0A645FYM7-F1
#
_entry.id   AF-A0A645FYM7-F1
#
_cell.length_a   1.000
_cell.length_b   1.000
_cell.length_c   1.000
_cell.angle_alpha   90.00
_cell.angle_beta   90.00
_cell.angle_gamma   90.00
#
_symmetry.space_group_name_H-M   'P 1'
#
loop_
_entity.id
_entity.type
_entity.pdbx_description
1 polymer ?
#
loop_
_entity_poly.entity_id
_entity_poly.type
_entity_poly.pdbx_seq_one_letter_code
_entity_poly.pdbx_strand_id
1 'polypeptide(L)'
;MLPSIRQLAKDLRISVITTKRAYDELEQDGFVYTVAGKGSYVAAKNTGIIREGQLKEIEEHMREILRLAPACELTGDDLQEQFRVIIEEEYRT
;
A
#
# COMPACT_ATOMS: atom_id res chain seq x y z
N MET A 1 4.41 -14.17 16.31
CA MET A 1 4.44 -13.28 17.48
C MET A 1 5.82 -12.64 17.51
N LEU A 2 5.90 -11.31 17.60
CA LEU A 2 7.17 -10.60 17.66
C LEU A 2 7.80 -10.74 19.06
N PRO A 3 9.14 -10.66 19.16
CA PRO A 3 9.80 -10.56 20.46
C PRO A 3 9.29 -9.33 21.21
N SER A 4 9.26 -9.40 22.53
CA SER A 4 8.92 -8.23 23.34
C SER A 4 9.97 -7.12 23.17
N ILE A 5 9.56 -5.87 23.34
CA ILE A 5 10.45 -4.70 23.27
C ILE A 5 11.70 -4.88 24.15
N ARG A 6 11.54 -5.44 25.35
CA ARG A 6 12.65 -5.68 26.28
C ARG A 6 13.58 -6.81 25.81
N GLN A 7 13.01 -7.87 25.23
CA GLN A 7 13.79 -8.97 24.69
C GLN A 7 14.62 -8.52 23.50
N LEU A 8 14.01 -7.82 22.55
CA LEU A 8 14.70 -7.30 21.37
C LEU A 8 15.79 -6.28 21.73
N ALA A 9 15.54 -5.40 22.71
CA ALA A 9 16.54 -4.47 23.22
C ALA A 9 17.77 -5.18 23.79
N LYS A 10 17.55 -6.27 24.54
CA LYS A 10 18.61 -7.09 25.13
C LYS A 10 19.42 -7.81 24.06
N ASP A 11 18.75 -8.41 23.09
CA ASP A 11 19.40 -9.19 22.02
C ASP A 11 20.26 -8.29 21.12
N LEU A 12 19.77 -7.08 20.81
CA LEU A 12 20.51 -6.09 20.01
C LEU A 12 21.46 -5.22 20.83
N ARG A 13 21.46 -5.33 22.17
CA ARG A 13 22.24 -4.48 23.10
C ARG A 13 22.02 -2.98 22.91
N ILE A 14 20.78 -2.59 22.60
CA ILE A 14 20.36 -1.19 22.44
C ILE A 14 19.40 -0.77 23.55
N SER A 15 19.11 0.54 23.63
CA SER A 15 18.19 1.05 24.64
C SER A 15 16.75 0.56 24.41
N VAL A 16 16.03 0.30 25.51
CA VAL A 16 14.61 -0.07 25.46
C VAL A 16 13.77 1.03 24.81
N ILE A 17 14.14 2.30 25.01
CA ILE A 17 13.44 3.46 24.43
C ILE A 17 13.54 3.43 22.90
N THR A 18 14.72 3.15 22.35
CA THR A 18 14.94 3.03 20.90
C THR A 18 14.08 1.92 20.31
N THR A 19 14.08 0.75 20.96
CA THR A 19 13.35 -0.42 20.50
C THR A 19 11.84 -0.22 20.60
N LYS A 20 11.38 0.48 21.64
CA LYS A 20 9.97 0.89 21.79
C LYS A 20 9.57 1.81 20.64
N ARG A 21 10.37 2.85 20.38
CA ARG A 21 10.10 3.81 19.32
C ARG A 21 9.97 3.12 17.95
N ALA A 22 10.85 2.18 17.64
CA ALA A 22 10.76 1.40 16.40
C ALA A 22 9.46 0.59 16.30
N TYR A 23 8.99 0.00 17.41
CA TYR A 23 7.70 -0.72 17.43
C TYR A 23 6.52 0.22 17.29
N ASP A 24 6.56 1.38 17.97
CA ASP A 24 5.52 2.41 17.90
C ASP A 24 5.40 2.95 16.46
N GLU A 25 6.53 3.18 15.77
CA GLU A 25 6.58 3.61 14.36
C GLU A 25 6.03 2.52 13.42
N LEU A 26 6.42 1.25 13.60
CA LEU A 26 5.87 0.14 12.83
C LEU A 26 4.36 -0.05 13.05
N GLU A 27 3.86 0.22 14.25
CA GLU A 27 2.43 0.15 14.57
C GLU A 27 1.68 1.32 13.94
N GLN A 28 2.26 2.52 13.97
CA GLN A 28 1.73 3.70 13.29
C GLN A 28 1.63 3.51 11.77
N ASP A 29 2.64 2.91 11.16
CA ASP A 29 2.68 2.60 9.73
C ASP A 29 1.82 1.38 9.35
N GLY A 30 1.19 0.72 10.33
CA GLY A 30 0.29 -0.41 10.12
C GLY A 30 0.99 -1.73 9.77
N PHE A 31 2.30 -1.84 10.03
CA PHE A 31 3.06 -3.08 9.82
C PHE A 31 2.89 -4.08 10.96
N VAL A 32 2.63 -3.60 12.17
CA VAL A 32 2.43 -4.43 13.37
C VAL A 32 1.22 -3.94 14.17
N TYR A 33 0.65 -4.80 15.01
CA TYR A 33 -0.38 -4.42 15.96
C TYR A 33 -0.14 -5.09 17.30
N THR A 34 -0.44 -4.38 18.38
CA THR A 34 -0.24 -4.86 19.75
C THR A 34 -1.57 -5.25 20.38
N VAL A 35 -1.63 -6.47 20.92
CA VAL A 35 -2.76 -6.91 21.74
C VAL A 35 -2.34 -6.82 23.21
N ALA A 36 -3.04 -5.99 23.98
CA ALA A 36 -2.76 -5.79 25.40
C ALA A 36 -2.70 -7.13 26.14
N GLY A 37 -1.60 -7.36 26.88
CA GLY A 37 -1.35 -8.60 27.61
C GLY A 37 -0.95 -9.81 26.75
N LYS A 38 -0.97 -9.72 25.42
CA LYS A 38 -0.64 -10.83 24.49
C LYS A 38 0.54 -10.54 23.57
N GLY A 39 1.06 -9.32 23.55
CA GLY A 39 2.25 -8.93 22.77
C GLY A 39 1.93 -8.36 21.38
N SER A 40 2.98 -8.16 20.58
CA SER A 40 2.86 -7.55 19.24
C SER A 40 2.93 -8.60 18.13
N TYR A 41 2.18 -8.36 17.06
CA TYR A 41 1.98 -9.26 15.94
C TYR A 41 2.20 -8.52 14.63
N VAL A 42 2.68 -9.22 13.60
CA VAL A 42 2.83 -8.67 12.26
C VAL A 42 1.45 -8.55 11.63
N ALA A 43 1.12 -7.39 11.08
CA ALA A 43 -0.14 -7.18 10.36
C ALA A 43 -0.19 -8.06 9.10
N ALA A 44 -1.34 -8.67 8.84
CA ALA A 44 -1.54 -9.51 7.68
C ALA A 44 -1.61 -8.64 6.40
N LYS A 45 -0.44 -8.37 5.81
CA LYS A 45 -0.20 -7.50 4.63
C LYS A 45 -0.71 -6.06 4.82
N ASN A 46 0.20 -5.11 4.73
CA ASN A 46 -0.11 -3.68 4.69
C ASN A 46 -0.79 -3.34 3.35
N THR A 47 -2.05 -3.75 3.19
CA THR A 47 -2.85 -3.55 1.98
C THR A 47 -3.03 -2.07 1.65
N GLY A 48 -2.89 -1.18 2.64
CA GLY A 48 -2.93 0.27 2.45
C GLY A 48 -1.79 0.77 1.58
N ILE A 49 -0.54 0.46 1.92
CA ILE A 49 0.65 0.91 1.17
C ILE A 49 0.70 0.26 -0.22
N ILE A 50 0.36 -1.04 -0.33
CA ILE A 50 0.31 -1.73 -1.63
C ILE A 50 -0.77 -1.10 -2.53
N ARG A 51 -1.96 -0.84 -1.98
CA ARG A 51 -3.05 -0.22 -2.71
C ARG A 51 -2.71 1.20 -3.13
N GLU A 52 -2.04 1.98 -2.29
CA GLU A 52 -1.60 3.34 -2.64
C GLU A 52 -0.59 3.33 -3.79
N GLY A 53 0.39 2.42 -3.75
CA GLY A 53 1.34 2.24 -4.86
C GLY A 53 0.65 1.84 -6.16
N GLN A 54 -0.27 0.87 -6.11
CA GLN A 54 -1.05 0.44 -7.28
C GLN A 54 -1.95 1.54 -7.83
N LEU A 55 -2.58 2.34 -6.96
CA LEU A 55 -3.40 3.48 -7.39
C LEU A 55 -2.55 4.53 -8.11
N LYS A 56 -1.33 4.77 -7.63
CA LYS A 56 -0.38 5.71 -8.23
C LYS A 56 0.06 5.25 -9.62
N GLU A 57 0.37 3.97 -9.76
CA GLU A 57 0.73 3.34 -11.03
C GLU A 57 -0.42 3.43 -12.05
N ILE A 58 -1.65 3.14 -11.62
CA ILE A 58 -2.85 3.32 -12.46
C ILE A 58 -3.00 4.77 -12.91
N GLU A 59 -2.81 5.74 -12.01
CA GLU A 59 -2.89 7.16 -12.35
C GLU A 59 -1.83 7.58 -13.37
N GLU A 60 -0.60 7.08 -13.25
CA GLU A 60 0.48 7.33 -14.20
C GLU A 60 0.12 6.80 -15.59
N HIS A 61 -0.41 5.59 -15.70
CA HIS A 61 -0.88 5.05 -16.97
C HIS A 61 -2.05 5.86 -17.57
N MET A 62 -3.00 6.30 -16.75
CA MET A 62 -4.09 7.17 -17.23
C MET A 62 -3.55 8.50 -17.77
N ARG A 63 -2.52 9.07 -17.15
CA ARG A 63 -1.85 10.29 -17.65
C ARG A 63 -1.11 10.04 -18.97
N GLU A 64 -0.50 8.87 -19.14
CA GLU A 64 0.13 8.49 -20.41
C GLU A 64 -0.90 8.35 -21.53
N ILE A 65 -2.05 7.71 -21.26
CA ILE A 65 -3.15 7.61 -22.22
C ILE A 65 -3.62 9.00 -22.66
N LEU A 66 -3.83 9.92 -21.70
CA LEU A 66 -4.21 11.31 -22.00
C LEU A 66 -3.18 12.06 -22.85
N ARG A 67 -1.88 11.73 -22.73
CA ARG A 67 -0.83 12.34 -23.58
C ARG A 67 -0.87 11.83 -25.02
N LEU A 68 -1.30 10.59 -25.24
CA LEU A 68 -1.39 9.99 -26.58
C LEU A 68 -2.68 10.38 -27.30
N ALA A 69 -3.74 10.71 -26.55
CA ALA A 69 -5.06 11.03 -27.10
C ALA A 69 -5.09 12.11 -28.20
N PRO A 70 -4.35 13.24 -28.11
CA PRO A 70 -4.37 14.26 -29.15
C PRO A 70 -3.84 13.78 -30.50
N ALA A 71 -2.89 12.84 -30.51
CA ALA A 71 -2.34 12.29 -31.76
C ALA A 71 -3.35 11.40 -32.50
N CYS A 72 -4.37 10.93 -31.78
CA CYS A 72 -5.45 10.11 -32.31
C CYS A 72 -6.77 10.90 -32.47
N GLU A 73 -6.74 12.23 -32.26
CA GLU A 73 -7.93 13.09 -32.25
C GLU A 73 -8.99 12.67 -31.23
N LEU A 74 -8.57 12.02 -30.14
CA LEU A 74 -9.47 11.55 -29.09
C LEU A 74 -9.63 12.58 -27.98
N THR A 75 -10.87 12.80 -27.57
CA THR A 75 -11.22 13.60 -26.40
C THR A 75 -11.25 12.74 -25.13
N GLY A 76 -11.36 13.39 -23.97
CA GLY A 76 -11.53 12.66 -22.70
C GLY A 76 -12.78 11.79 -22.69
N ASP A 77 -13.85 12.23 -23.35
CA ASP A 77 -15.11 11.49 -23.45
C ASP A 77 -14.96 10.25 -24.33
N ASP A 78 -14.21 10.35 -25.44
CA ASP A 78 -13.93 9.20 -26.32
C ASP A 78 -13.13 8.11 -25.60
N LEU A 79 -12.15 8.50 -24.78
CA LEU A 79 -11.37 7.57 -23.96
C LEU A 79 -12.22 6.89 -22.89
N GLN A 80 -13.14 7.62 -22.25
CA GLN A 80 -14.05 7.04 -21.26
C GLN A 80 -14.97 5.99 -21.90
N GLU A 81 -15.46 6.25 -23.12
CA GLU A 81 -16.29 5.30 -23.85
C GLU A 81 -15.48 4.07 -24.27
N GLN A 82 -14.27 4.25 -24.81
CA GLN A 82 -13.39 3.11 -25.12
C GLN A 82 -13.09 2.26 -23.90
N PHE A 83 -12.77 2.88 -22.76
CA PHE A 83 -12.47 2.15 -21.54
C PHE A 83 -13.69 1.38 -21.03
N ARG A 84 -14.90 1.92 -21.18
CA ARG A 84 -16.16 1.23 -20.85
C ARG A 84 -16.36 -0.01 -21.71
N VAL A 85 -16.13 0.08 -23.02
CA VAL A 85 -16.24 -1.08 -23.92
C VAL A 85 -15.27 -2.18 -23.53
N ILE A 86 -14.01 -1.84 -23.25
CA ILE A 86 -12.98 -2.80 -22.81
C ILE A 86 -13.41 -3.49 -21.51
N ILE A 87 -13.92 -2.73 -20.54
CA ILE A 87 -14.48 -3.30 -19.30
C ILE A 87 -15.57 -4.33 -19.63
N GLU A 88 -16.54 -3.98 -20.47
CA GLU A 88 -17.63 -4.89 -20.82
C GLU A 88 -17.16 -6.17 -21.53
N GLU A 89 -16.06 -6.12 -22.28
CA GLU A 89 -15.43 -7.28 -22.91
C GLU A 89 -14.72 -8.17 -21.89
N GLU A 90 -13.90 -7.59 -21.02
CA GLU A 90 -13.11 -8.32 -20.02
C GLU A 90 -13.98 -8.98 -18.94
N TYR A 91 -15.09 -8.34 -18.51
CA TYR A 91 -16.01 -8.90 -17.52
C TYR A 91 -17.04 -9.89 -18.11
N ARG A 92 -17.06 -10.10 -19.42
CA ARG A 92 -17.92 -11.10 -20.08
C ARG A 92 -17.25 -12.49 -20.16
N THR A 93 -16.04 -12.64 -19.62
CA THR A 93 -15.27 -13.90 -19.52
C THR A 93 -15.28 -14.44 -18.10
#